data_AF-A0A3S0XFK2-F1
#
_entry.id   AF-A0A3S0XFK2-F1
#
_cell.length_a   1.000
_cell.length_b   1.000
_cell.length_c   1.000
_cell.angle_alpha   90.00
_cell.angle_beta   90.00
_cell.angle_gamma   90.00
#
_symmetry.space_group_name_H-M   'P 1'
#
loop_
_entity.id
_entity.type
_entity.pdbx_description
1 polymer ?
#
loop_
_entity_poly.entity_id
_entity_poly.type
_entity_poly.pdbx_seq_one_letter_code
_entity_poly.pdbx_strand_id
1 'polypeptide(L)'
;MKKFCRLVILFSLLAMMHSGHANVREQNAYRDFWSPTYHGQRLAYCTLNGKKCGAAVADCYCRKMGYQRASTQIMEHNVGISNYLNSRAQCQGWRCNGFKLIQCVGVVKHQPPAKYHYRSRRFAAPRIGHYRVDWCYENSKGCGQRAAYSFCRRMGYLKAQEYKKAPHLPATKALGNQRLCFGNECEGFSSIICYR
;
A
#
# COMPACT_ATOMS: atom_id res chain seq x y z
N MET A 1 -23.70 -59.76 31.47
CA MET A 1 -24.00 -58.90 30.30
C MET A 1 -23.97 -57.38 30.56
N LYS A 2 -23.80 -56.86 31.80
CA LYS A 2 -23.79 -55.40 32.08
C LYS A 2 -22.40 -54.72 32.07
N LYS A 3 -21.29 -55.48 32.13
CA LYS A 3 -19.92 -54.93 32.20
C LYS A 3 -19.29 -54.64 30.83
N PHE A 4 -19.69 -55.37 29.79
CA PHE A 4 -19.15 -55.21 28.43
C PHE A 4 -19.66 -53.93 27.74
N CYS A 5 -20.88 -53.49 28.07
CA CYS A 5 -21.49 -52.29 27.45
C CYS A 5 -20.85 -50.98 27.94
N ARG A 6 -20.30 -50.93 29.16
CA ARG A 6 -19.62 -49.73 29.69
C ARG A 6 -18.21 -49.51 29.11
N LEU A 7 -17.52 -50.58 28.73
CA LEU A 7 -16.15 -50.48 28.20
C LEU A 7 -16.13 -49.96 26.76
N VAL A 8 -17.15 -50.29 25.96
CA VAL A 8 -17.28 -49.85 24.56
C VAL A 8 -17.63 -48.36 24.46
N ILE A 9 -18.42 -47.83 25.40
CA ILE A 9 -18.80 -46.40 25.41
C ILE A 9 -17.59 -45.51 25.76
N LEU A 10 -16.70 -45.96 26.65
CA LEU A 10 -15.48 -45.22 27.03
C LEU A 10 -14.44 -45.15 25.91
N PHE A 11 -14.31 -46.19 25.08
CA PHE A 11 -13.43 -46.17 23.91
C PHE A 11 -13.98 -45.29 22.77
N SER A 12 -15.30 -45.18 22.66
CA SER A 12 -15.98 -44.36 21.66
C SER A 12 -15.82 -42.85 21.91
N LEU A 13 -15.78 -42.44 23.19
CA LEU A 13 -15.60 -41.05 23.58
C LEU A 13 -14.15 -40.55 23.45
N LEU A 14 -13.16 -41.45 23.51
CA LEU A 14 -11.75 -41.07 23.32
C LEU A 14 -11.38 -40.81 21.84
N ALA A 15 -12.12 -41.38 20.89
CA ALA A 15 -11.84 -41.21 19.46
C ALA A 15 -12.27 -39.84 18.90
N MET A 16 -13.15 -39.11 19.59
CA MET A 16 -13.64 -37.79 19.16
C MET A 16 -12.76 -36.60 19.55
N MET A 17 -11.62 -36.82 20.22
CA MET A 17 -10.69 -35.74 20.58
C MET A 17 -9.52 -35.53 19.59
N HIS A 18 -9.59 -36.09 18.38
CA HIS A 18 -8.69 -35.68 17.32
C HIS A 18 -9.11 -34.30 16.81
N SER A 19 -8.62 -33.27 17.50
CA SER A 19 -8.55 -31.90 17.01
C SER A 19 -7.91 -31.93 15.63
N GLY A 20 -8.73 -31.85 14.58
CA GLY A 20 -8.25 -31.59 13.23
C GLY A 20 -7.58 -30.23 13.23
N HIS A 21 -6.27 -30.19 13.49
CA HIS A 21 -5.47 -29.03 13.18
C HIS A 21 -5.54 -28.85 11.67
N ALA A 22 -6.34 -27.87 11.24
CA ALA A 22 -6.31 -27.41 9.86
C ALA A 22 -4.87 -27.01 9.55
N ASN A 23 -4.18 -27.81 8.74
CA ASN A 23 -2.92 -27.42 8.13
C ASN A 23 -3.24 -26.21 7.24
N VAL A 24 -2.96 -25.00 7.74
CA VAL A 24 -3.06 -23.77 6.95
C VAL A 24 -2.02 -23.90 5.85
N ARG A 25 -2.44 -24.36 4.68
CA ARG A 25 -1.61 -24.31 3.46
C ARG A 25 -1.17 -22.86 3.28
N GLU A 26 0.14 -22.62 3.17
CA GLU A 26 0.69 -21.32 2.83
C GLU A 26 -0.02 -20.80 1.58
N GLN A 27 -0.94 -19.84 1.75
CA GLN A 27 -1.60 -19.23 0.62
C GLN A 27 -0.68 -18.13 0.08
N ASN A 28 -0.07 -18.41 -1.07
CA ASN A 28 0.63 -17.40 -1.84
C ASN A 28 -0.35 -16.27 -2.17
N ALA A 29 -0.06 -15.07 -1.70
CA ALA A 29 -0.71 -13.86 -2.19
C ALA A 29 0.09 -13.25 -3.32
N TYR A 30 -0.66 -12.84 -4.33
CA TYR A 30 -0.17 -12.15 -5.50
C TYR A 30 -0.66 -10.71 -5.47
N ARG A 31 0.17 -9.79 -5.96
CA ARG A 31 -0.24 -8.41 -6.18
C ARG A 31 0.42 -7.83 -7.42
N ASP A 32 -0.42 -7.27 -8.26
CA ASP A 32 0.00 -6.55 -9.45
C ASP A 32 0.30 -5.09 -9.12
N PHE A 33 1.48 -4.64 -9.54
CA PHE A 33 1.87 -3.25 -9.56
C PHE A 33 1.96 -2.81 -11.02
N TRP A 34 0.92 -2.12 -11.48
CA TRP A 34 0.90 -1.48 -12.78
C TRP A 34 1.67 -0.18 -12.74
N SER A 35 2.53 0.01 -13.72
CA SER A 35 3.40 1.17 -13.83
C SER A 35 4.08 1.54 -12.49
N PRO A 36 4.78 0.59 -11.84
CA PRO A 36 5.34 0.76 -10.51
C PRO A 36 6.24 1.99 -10.44
N THR A 37 6.17 2.69 -9.31
CA THR A 37 6.95 3.90 -9.04
C THR A 37 7.87 3.72 -7.85
N TYR A 38 8.99 4.43 -7.87
CA TYR A 38 9.94 4.52 -6.77
C TYR A 38 10.29 5.99 -6.54
N HIS A 39 10.09 6.49 -5.32
CA HIS A 39 10.14 7.93 -5.00
C HIS A 39 9.27 8.80 -5.93
N GLY A 40 8.10 8.31 -6.30
CA GLY A 40 7.11 9.09 -7.06
C GLY A 40 7.29 9.11 -8.58
N GLN A 41 8.37 8.54 -9.12
CA GLN A 41 8.59 8.40 -10.58
C GLN A 41 8.61 6.93 -11.02
N ARG A 42 8.45 6.68 -12.33
CA ARG A 42 8.46 5.31 -12.91
C ARG A 42 9.71 4.57 -12.45
N LEU A 43 9.58 3.32 -12.02
CA LEU A 43 10.73 2.50 -11.65
C LEU A 43 11.52 2.13 -12.91
N ALA A 44 12.83 2.37 -12.91
CA ALA A 44 13.73 1.99 -14.00
C ALA A 44 13.83 0.47 -14.12
N TYR A 45 13.86 -0.04 -15.35
CA TYR A 45 13.95 -1.48 -15.61
C TYR A 45 15.28 -2.11 -15.20
N CYS A 46 16.36 -1.33 -15.24
CA CYS A 46 17.72 -1.74 -14.90
C CYS A 46 18.27 -1.00 -13.69
N THR A 47 19.33 -1.52 -13.09
CA THR A 47 20.17 -0.80 -12.13
C THR A 47 20.92 0.35 -12.80
N LEU A 48 21.43 1.28 -11.99
CA LEU A 48 22.14 2.48 -12.45
C LEU A 48 23.25 2.18 -13.48
N ASN A 49 24.01 1.11 -13.26
CA ASN A 49 25.11 0.68 -14.13
C ASN A 49 24.69 -0.29 -15.25
N GLY A 50 23.38 -0.54 -15.42
CA GLY A 50 22.86 -1.47 -16.43
C GLY A 50 23.17 -2.95 -16.20
N LYS A 51 23.94 -3.32 -15.17
CA LYS A 51 24.41 -4.71 -14.97
C LYS A 51 23.30 -5.69 -14.57
N LYS A 52 22.23 -5.21 -13.96
CA LYS A 52 21.09 -6.03 -13.54
C LYS A 52 19.79 -5.39 -14.01
N CYS A 53 18.91 -6.17 -14.62
CA CYS A 53 17.64 -5.69 -15.15
C CYS A 53 16.52 -6.69 -14.86
N GLY A 54 15.27 -6.26 -15.07
CA GLY A 54 14.12 -7.14 -14.99
C GLY A 54 13.94 -7.75 -13.60
N ALA A 55 13.95 -9.09 -13.52
CA ALA A 55 13.69 -9.84 -12.29
C ALA A 55 14.52 -9.37 -11.09
N ALA A 56 15.81 -9.07 -11.27
CA ALA A 56 16.66 -8.61 -10.16
C ALA A 56 16.17 -7.29 -9.53
N VAL A 57 15.70 -6.35 -10.34
CA VAL A 57 15.13 -5.07 -9.88
C VAL A 57 13.71 -5.29 -9.36
N ALA A 58 12.91 -6.09 -10.04
CA ALA A 58 11.54 -6.42 -9.66
C ALA A 58 11.47 -7.15 -8.31
N ASP A 59 12.37 -8.10 -8.04
CA ASP A 59 12.47 -8.80 -6.76
C ASP A 59 12.86 -7.86 -5.63
N CYS A 60 13.78 -6.93 -5.88
CA CYS A 60 14.15 -5.93 -4.89
C CYS A 60 12.97 -4.97 -4.62
N TYR A 61 12.22 -4.58 -5.65
CA TYR A 61 11.00 -3.81 -5.51
C TYR A 61 9.94 -4.57 -4.69
N CYS A 62 9.66 -5.83 -5.02
CA CYS A 62 8.71 -6.68 -4.31
C CYS A 62 9.09 -6.87 -2.83
N ARG A 63 10.38 -7.10 -2.54
CA ARG A 63 10.89 -7.19 -1.16
C ARG A 63 10.65 -5.91 -0.37
N LYS A 64 10.86 -4.75 -0.99
CA LYS A 64 10.53 -3.47 -0.36
C LYS A 64 9.02 -3.36 -0.09
N MET A 65 8.20 -3.79 -1.05
CA MET A 65 6.73 -3.79 -0.92
C MET A 65 6.19 -4.81 0.10
N GLY A 66 7.05 -5.65 0.68
CA GLY A 66 6.69 -6.65 1.69
C GLY A 66 6.36 -8.03 1.13
N TYR A 67 6.69 -8.29 -0.13
CA TYR A 67 6.55 -9.59 -0.78
C TYR A 67 7.89 -10.32 -0.82
N GLN A 68 7.90 -11.60 -1.18
CA GLN A 68 9.14 -12.37 -1.22
C GLN A 68 9.94 -12.06 -2.49
N ARG A 69 9.27 -12.01 -3.64
CA ARG A 69 9.87 -11.83 -4.97
C ARG A 69 8.83 -11.42 -6.01
N ALA A 70 9.27 -11.15 -7.22
CA ALA A 70 8.40 -11.08 -8.39
C ALA A 70 8.06 -12.49 -8.88
N SER A 71 6.81 -12.71 -9.26
CA SER A 71 6.39 -13.86 -10.08
C SER A 71 6.43 -13.52 -11.56
N THR A 72 6.06 -12.29 -11.91
CA THR A 72 6.00 -11.79 -13.28
C THR A 72 6.54 -10.36 -13.35
N GLN A 73 7.21 -10.03 -14.44
CA GLN A 73 7.64 -8.67 -14.76
C GLN A 73 7.50 -8.42 -16.26
N ILE A 74 7.01 -7.24 -16.64
CA ILE A 74 6.83 -6.83 -18.03
C ILE A 74 7.49 -5.46 -18.18
N MET A 75 8.38 -5.33 -19.16
CA MET A 75 9.03 -4.06 -19.49
C MET A 75 8.05 -3.10 -20.18
N GLU A 76 8.21 -1.81 -19.92
CA GLU A 76 7.70 -0.75 -20.78
C GLU A 76 8.89 0.02 -21.35
N HIS A 77 8.92 0.15 -22.68
CA HIS A 77 10.00 0.84 -23.37
C HIS A 77 9.79 2.36 -23.35
N ASN A 78 10.89 3.10 -23.34
CA ASN A 78 10.92 4.53 -23.65
C ASN A 78 9.97 5.39 -22.80
N VAL A 79 9.92 5.15 -21.48
CA VAL A 79 9.05 5.87 -20.53
C VAL A 79 9.50 7.30 -20.24
N GLY A 80 10.59 7.76 -20.89
CA GLY A 80 11.12 9.12 -20.81
C GLY A 80 11.85 9.44 -19.52
N ILE A 81 11.22 9.21 -18.36
CA ILE A 81 11.82 9.46 -17.04
C ILE A 81 11.57 8.25 -16.14
N SER A 82 12.65 7.72 -15.55
CA SER A 82 12.55 6.65 -14.55
C SER A 82 13.60 6.78 -13.44
N ASN A 83 13.28 6.27 -12.25
CA ASN A 83 14.16 6.28 -11.08
C ASN A 83 14.83 4.93 -10.88
N TYR A 84 16.14 4.95 -10.65
CA TYR A 84 16.88 3.75 -10.29
C TYR A 84 16.54 3.32 -8.86
N LEU A 85 16.29 2.03 -8.68
CA LEU A 85 16.03 1.47 -7.36
C LEU A 85 17.27 1.63 -6.45
N ASN A 86 17.06 2.02 -5.20
CA ASN A 86 18.12 2.29 -4.20
C ASN A 86 19.12 3.40 -4.58
N SER A 87 18.75 4.29 -5.49
CA SER A 87 19.57 5.46 -5.83
C SER A 87 18.70 6.71 -5.89
N ARG A 88 19.34 7.88 -5.76
CA ARG A 88 18.72 9.18 -6.08
C ARG A 88 18.84 9.54 -7.56
N ALA A 89 19.66 8.80 -8.30
CA ALA A 89 19.84 9.01 -9.74
C ALA A 89 18.58 8.63 -10.53
N GLN A 90 18.42 9.27 -11.68
CA GLN A 90 17.32 9.06 -12.60
C GLN A 90 17.86 8.75 -13.99
N CYS A 91 17.12 7.96 -14.74
CA CYS A 91 17.26 7.89 -16.19
C CYS A 91 16.34 8.96 -16.78
N GLN A 92 16.90 9.81 -17.64
CA GLN A 92 16.15 10.81 -18.40
C GLN A 92 16.47 10.66 -19.89
N GLY A 93 15.45 10.63 -20.73
CA GLY A 93 15.56 10.50 -22.17
C GLY A 93 14.79 9.32 -22.76
N TRP A 94 14.70 9.29 -24.08
CA TRP A 94 13.87 8.32 -24.81
C TRP A 94 14.33 6.87 -24.63
N ARG A 95 15.59 6.61 -24.26
CA ARG A 95 16.11 5.24 -24.03
C ARG A 95 15.77 4.67 -22.65
N CYS A 96 15.10 5.45 -21.80
CA CYS A 96 14.79 5.05 -20.45
C CYS A 96 13.62 4.08 -20.44
N ASN A 97 13.88 2.84 -20.03
CA ASN A 97 12.86 1.81 -19.86
C ASN A 97 12.37 1.76 -18.42
N GLY A 98 11.12 1.35 -18.26
CA GLY A 98 10.51 1.08 -16.96
C GLY A 98 9.84 -0.29 -16.94
N PHE A 99 9.07 -0.55 -15.89
CA PHE A 99 8.19 -1.71 -15.83
C PHE A 99 6.76 -1.31 -16.17
N LYS A 100 6.12 -2.02 -17.08
CA LYS A 100 4.66 -1.96 -17.29
C LYS A 100 3.91 -2.63 -16.14
N LEU A 101 4.41 -3.79 -15.73
CA LEU A 101 3.85 -4.62 -14.66
C LEU A 101 4.96 -5.26 -13.86
N ILE A 102 4.81 -5.28 -12.54
CA ILE A 102 5.47 -6.25 -11.66
C ILE A 102 4.37 -6.95 -10.86
N GLN A 103 4.25 -8.26 -11.01
CA GLN A 103 3.46 -9.08 -10.09
C GLN A 103 4.38 -9.58 -8.98
N CYS A 104 4.07 -9.21 -7.75
CA CYS A 104 4.78 -9.69 -6.58
C CYS A 104 4.05 -10.88 -5.97
N VAL A 105 4.81 -11.87 -5.52
CA VAL A 105 4.31 -13.04 -4.80
C VAL A 105 4.94 -13.11 -3.41
N GLY A 106 4.17 -13.51 -2.42
CA GLY A 106 4.67 -13.82 -1.10
C GLY A 106 3.62 -14.53 -0.24
N VAL A 107 4.08 -15.10 0.85
CA VAL A 107 3.19 -15.71 1.86
C VAL A 107 2.61 -14.58 2.71
N VAL A 108 1.28 -14.50 2.78
CA VAL A 108 0.61 -13.58 3.71
C VAL A 108 0.80 -14.12 5.12
N LYS A 109 1.86 -13.65 5.79
CA LYS A 109 1.96 -13.82 7.23
C LYS A 109 0.94 -12.88 7.87
N HIS A 110 0.31 -13.31 8.95
CA HIS A 110 -0.52 -12.43 9.79
C HIS A 110 0.29 -11.27 10.43
N GLN A 111 1.60 -11.24 10.22
CA GLN A 111 2.51 -10.19 10.68
C GLN A 111 2.85 -9.21 9.54
N PRO A 112 2.55 -7.91 9.70
CA PRO A 112 2.82 -6.89 8.67
C PRO A 112 4.34 -6.66 8.44
N PRO A 113 4.74 -6.14 7.26
CA PRO A 113 6.15 -5.87 6.92
C PRO A 113 6.86 -4.94 7.92
N ALA A 114 8.19 -5.08 8.04
CA ALA A 114 8.99 -4.26 8.95
C ALA A 114 8.84 -2.75 8.64
N LYS A 115 8.57 -1.96 9.69
CA LYS A 115 8.18 -0.55 9.61
C LYS A 115 9.05 0.29 8.66
N TYR A 116 10.36 0.04 8.58
CA TYR A 116 11.34 0.90 7.92
C TYR A 116 11.26 0.99 6.39
N HIS A 117 10.60 0.06 5.68
CA HIS A 117 10.60 0.07 4.21
C HIS A 117 9.64 1.10 3.58
N TYR A 118 8.59 1.55 4.29
CA TYR A 118 7.65 2.58 3.82
C TYR A 118 7.06 3.40 4.98
N ARG A 119 7.92 3.87 5.90
CA ARG A 119 7.46 4.54 7.14
C ARG A 119 6.58 5.76 6.87
N SER A 120 6.98 6.68 5.98
CA SER A 120 6.23 7.92 5.79
C SER A 120 6.19 8.42 4.34
N ARG A 121 5.08 9.06 3.95
CA ARG A 121 4.93 9.77 2.68
C ARG A 121 4.25 11.10 2.90
N ARG A 122 4.85 12.17 2.35
CA ARG A 122 4.25 13.50 2.31
C ARG A 122 3.39 13.65 1.05
N PHE A 123 2.15 14.05 1.24
CA PHE A 123 1.23 14.48 0.19
C PHE A 123 1.15 16.00 0.24
N ALA A 124 1.74 16.68 -0.75
CA ALA A 124 1.57 18.11 -0.92
C ALA A 124 0.21 18.37 -1.59
N ALA A 125 -0.55 19.33 -1.07
CA ALA A 125 -1.87 19.68 -1.59
C ALA A 125 -2.76 18.44 -1.86
N PRO A 126 -3.01 17.58 -0.87
CA PRO A 126 -3.69 16.30 -1.05
C PRO A 126 -5.07 16.50 -1.70
N ARG A 127 -5.38 15.66 -2.69
CA ARG A 127 -6.60 15.75 -3.51
C ARG A 127 -7.34 14.41 -3.54
N ILE A 128 -8.66 14.48 -3.72
CA ILE A 128 -9.53 13.35 -4.04
C ILE A 128 -10.27 13.72 -5.32
N GLY A 129 -9.94 13.06 -6.43
CA GLY A 129 -10.36 13.50 -7.75
C GLY A 129 -9.74 14.86 -8.07
N HIS A 130 -10.57 15.81 -8.53
CA HIS A 130 -10.11 17.15 -8.95
C HIS A 130 -9.99 18.16 -7.80
N TYR A 131 -10.55 17.86 -6.62
CA TYR A 131 -10.65 18.80 -5.51
C TYR A 131 -9.64 18.52 -4.41
N ARG A 132 -9.12 19.59 -3.80
CA ARG A 132 -8.27 19.49 -2.60
C ARG A 132 -9.12 18.98 -1.43
N VAL A 133 -8.52 18.14 -0.60
CA VAL A 133 -9.19 17.60 0.59
C VAL A 133 -9.52 18.73 1.54
N ASP A 134 -10.79 18.80 1.92
CA ASP A 134 -11.31 19.75 2.91
C ASP A 134 -10.65 19.52 4.28
N TRP A 135 -10.44 20.60 5.02
CA TRP A 135 -9.86 20.52 6.36
C TRP A 135 -10.72 19.69 7.32
N CYS A 136 -12.04 19.70 7.12
CA CYS A 136 -13.03 18.97 7.89
C CYS A 136 -13.49 17.69 7.21
N TYR A 137 -13.76 16.66 8.02
CA TYR A 137 -14.17 15.35 7.52
C TYR A 137 -15.58 15.42 6.88
N GLU A 138 -16.51 16.12 7.53
CA GLU A 138 -17.87 16.35 7.06
C GLU A 138 -18.49 17.57 7.76
N ASN A 139 -19.24 18.42 7.06
CA ASN A 139 -20.07 19.52 7.65
C ASN A 139 -19.39 20.28 8.82
N SER A 140 -18.14 20.71 8.63
CA SER A 140 -17.35 21.43 9.65
C SER A 140 -17.06 20.64 10.94
N LYS A 141 -17.22 19.31 10.91
CA LYS A 141 -16.91 18.36 11.99
C LYS A 141 -15.72 17.50 11.61
N GLY A 142 -14.99 17.04 12.64
CA GLY A 142 -13.86 16.12 12.46
C GLY A 142 -12.69 16.74 11.68
N CYS A 143 -12.33 17.97 12.03
CA CYS A 143 -11.33 18.74 11.30
C CYS A 143 -9.88 18.39 11.70
N GLY A 144 -8.95 18.61 10.77
CA GLY A 144 -7.53 18.32 10.97
C GLY A 144 -7.27 16.81 11.07
N GLN A 145 -7.13 16.28 12.28
CA GLN A 145 -6.66 14.90 12.51
C GLN A 145 -7.56 13.85 11.87
N ARG A 146 -8.88 13.93 12.07
CA ARG A 146 -9.82 12.92 11.55
C ARG A 146 -9.85 12.92 10.03
N ALA A 147 -9.94 14.09 9.40
CA ALA A 147 -9.86 14.20 7.94
C ALA A 147 -8.50 13.73 7.39
N ALA A 148 -7.38 14.11 8.01
CA ALA A 148 -6.04 13.69 7.60
C ALA A 148 -5.85 12.17 7.75
N TYR A 149 -6.31 11.59 8.86
CA TYR A 149 -6.27 10.15 9.11
C TYR A 149 -7.10 9.40 8.06
N SER A 150 -8.33 9.82 7.79
CA SER A 150 -9.18 9.23 6.76
C SER A 150 -8.54 9.29 5.38
N PHE A 151 -7.90 10.42 5.04
CA PHE A 151 -7.12 10.54 3.80
C PHE A 151 -6.00 9.49 3.77
N CYS A 152 -5.18 9.40 4.83
CA CYS A 152 -4.07 8.45 4.89
C CYS A 152 -4.52 6.99 4.80
N ARG A 153 -5.62 6.63 5.48
CA ARG A 153 -6.23 5.30 5.40
C ARG A 153 -6.66 4.99 3.96
N ARG A 154 -7.30 5.95 3.28
CA ARG A 154 -7.71 5.82 1.88
C ARG A 154 -6.52 5.70 0.92
N MET A 155 -5.38 6.28 1.26
CA MET A 155 -4.11 6.15 0.53
C MET A 155 -3.32 4.88 0.90
N GLY A 156 -3.83 4.03 1.80
CA GLY A 156 -3.20 2.76 2.19
C GLY A 156 -2.19 2.82 3.33
N TYR A 157 -2.16 3.93 4.09
CA TYR A 157 -1.29 4.14 5.26
C TYR A 157 -2.04 3.83 6.56
N LEU A 158 -1.31 3.60 7.65
CA LEU A 158 -1.93 3.28 8.94
C LEU A 158 -2.43 4.50 9.69
N LYS A 159 -1.73 5.63 9.60
CA LYS A 159 -2.06 6.88 10.32
C LYS A 159 -1.63 8.14 9.57
N ALA A 160 -2.18 9.28 9.99
CA ALA A 160 -1.60 10.60 9.70
C ALA A 160 -0.59 10.94 10.80
N GLN A 161 0.63 11.29 10.42
CA GLN A 161 1.70 11.69 11.32
C GLN A 161 1.71 13.20 11.54
N GLU A 162 1.62 13.97 10.46
CA GLU A 162 1.59 15.43 10.47
C GLU A 162 0.65 15.95 9.38
N TYR A 163 0.11 17.14 9.56
CA TYR A 163 -0.72 17.80 8.57
C TYR A 163 -0.73 19.31 8.79
N LYS A 164 -0.86 20.08 7.71
CA LYS A 164 -0.89 21.54 7.73
C LYS A 164 -2.12 22.05 7.01
N LYS A 165 -2.78 23.06 7.59
CA LYS A 165 -3.93 23.74 6.99
C LYS A 165 -3.47 24.66 5.83
N ALA A 166 -4.36 24.85 4.87
CA ALA A 166 -4.30 25.89 3.85
C ALA A 166 -5.63 26.67 3.92
N PRO A 167 -5.62 27.95 4.32
CA PRO A 167 -6.81 28.79 4.28
C PRO A 167 -7.08 29.30 2.84
N HIS A 168 -8.26 29.88 2.63
CA HIS A 168 -8.63 30.63 1.43
C HIS A 168 -8.44 29.88 0.10
N LEU A 169 -9.04 28.69 0.00
CA LEU A 169 -8.98 27.88 -1.21
C LEU A 169 -10.23 28.06 -2.05
N PRO A 170 -10.13 28.10 -3.39
CA PRO A 170 -11.31 28.33 -4.24
C PRO A 170 -12.31 27.17 -4.17
N ALA A 171 -11.83 25.94 -3.93
CA ALA A 171 -12.69 24.78 -3.76
C ALA A 171 -12.02 23.65 -2.97
N THR A 172 -12.81 22.95 -2.16
CA THR A 172 -12.42 21.74 -1.41
C THR A 172 -13.51 20.68 -1.44
N LYS A 173 -13.14 19.43 -1.13
CA LYS A 173 -14.06 18.30 -1.02
C LYS A 173 -13.89 17.56 0.30
N ALA A 174 -15.00 17.45 1.05
CA ALA A 174 -15.07 16.69 2.28
C ALA A 174 -14.97 15.18 2.01
N LEU A 175 -14.33 14.44 2.92
CA LEU A 175 -14.12 13.00 2.75
C LEU A 175 -15.32 12.15 3.15
N GLY A 176 -16.05 12.55 4.19
CA GLY A 176 -17.14 11.76 4.78
C GLY A 176 -18.39 11.73 3.91
N ASN A 177 -18.89 12.91 3.55
CA ASN A 177 -20.13 13.06 2.79
C ASN A 177 -19.92 13.55 1.35
N GLN A 178 -18.66 13.67 0.90
CA GLN A 178 -18.30 14.12 -0.45
C GLN A 178 -18.77 15.55 -0.81
N ARG A 179 -19.22 16.34 0.18
CA ARG A 179 -19.67 17.71 -0.04
C ARG A 179 -18.55 18.58 -0.59
N LEU A 180 -18.90 19.42 -1.57
CA LEU A 180 -18.02 20.43 -2.12
C LEU A 180 -18.19 21.75 -1.35
N CYS A 181 -17.08 22.45 -1.13
CA CYS A 181 -17.05 23.83 -0.70
C CYS A 181 -16.48 24.65 -1.86
N PHE A 182 -17.07 25.81 -2.12
CA PHE A 182 -16.61 26.77 -3.13
C PHE A 182 -16.59 28.16 -2.52
N GLY A 183 -15.56 28.95 -2.81
CA GLY A 183 -15.39 30.29 -2.27
C GLY A 183 -14.17 30.43 -1.37
N ASN A 184 -13.76 31.66 -1.09
CA ASN A 184 -12.53 31.96 -0.34
C ASN A 184 -12.62 31.63 1.17
N GLU A 185 -13.76 31.16 1.65
CA GLU A 185 -13.95 30.64 3.00
C GLU A 185 -13.52 29.17 3.13
N CYS A 186 -13.28 28.46 2.02
CA CYS A 186 -12.94 27.06 2.08
C CYS A 186 -11.51 26.82 2.58
N GLU A 187 -11.37 25.87 3.50
CA GLU A 187 -10.11 25.46 4.08
C GLU A 187 -9.79 24.02 3.69
N GLY A 188 -8.51 23.75 3.46
CA GLY A 188 -8.04 22.42 3.08
C GLY A 188 -6.69 22.12 3.66
N PHE A 189 -6.07 21.05 3.20
CA PHE A 189 -4.71 20.70 3.60
C PHE A 189 -3.68 21.27 2.63
N SER A 190 -2.66 21.96 3.14
CA SER A 190 -1.44 22.28 2.38
C SER A 190 -0.52 21.06 2.29
N SER A 191 -0.49 20.23 3.32
CA SER A 191 0.21 18.94 3.30
C SER A 191 -0.36 17.95 4.32
N ILE A 192 -0.24 16.66 4.01
CA ILE A 192 -0.45 15.55 4.97
C ILE A 192 0.74 14.59 4.86
N ILE A 193 1.37 14.26 5.99
CA ILE A 193 2.36 13.18 6.09
C ILE A 193 1.64 11.95 6.61
N CYS A 194 1.55 10.92 5.79
CA CYS A 194 0.97 9.63 6.16
C CYS A 194 2.06 8.66 6.57
N TYR A 195 1.77 7.82 7.56
CA TYR A 195 2.70 6.84 8.11
C TYR A 195 2.13 5.42 8.08
N ARG A 196 2.97 4.43 7.79
CA ARG A 196 2.64 2.99 7.85
C ARG A 196 3.25 2.33 9.07
#